data_AF-D2AW53-F1
#
_entry.id   AF-D2AW53-F1
#
_cell.length_a   1.000
_cell.length_b   1.000
_cell.length_c   1.000
_cell.angle_alpha   90.00
_cell.angle_beta   90.00
_cell.angle_gamma   90.00
#
_symmetry.space_group_name_H-M   'P 1'
#
loop_
_entity.id
_entity.type
_entity.pdbx_description
1 polymer ?
#
loop_
_entity_poly.entity_id
_entity_poly.type
_entity_poly.pdbx_seq_one_letter_code
_entity_poly.pdbx_strand_id
1 'polypeptide(L)'
;MRRFPLLAAAAVATACATALAAAPALAAPSPSPASTQTATTRATPAGPTRPVEVFAEDGTIARAEVPASAGPRARSLATAAARLTPVEVNGPSADRIDLVFVGDGYTEAELGLYADQVAAKWALLANREPFKSYRGLFNVWRVDIPSPVSGVSGDPARDVVRDTPLGMTFWCDGLERLLCVDEDRAKAYAALAPGVDQIAAMANSAKYGGAGYTDEEMATFSGGNERAGEVLPHELGHSLGDLADEYDYYAYPGDGSRYDGPEFSEVNVSVRDAGRMRAERAKWWYWLGAPSPDGDVVGAYEGGYYTQYGVYRPTPNSLMKSLGREFNSVGREKMIQSFYAIARPIDSHTPNERPVARRSTLSVTLAPVPTLSVRWYRDGREHRPWRGRTSVDVIGMGNGGTVTAVVTDETADVRDPGYREEFLTQSVTWTVRGNH
;
A
#
# COMPACT_ATOMS: atom_id res chain seq x y z
N MET A 1 19.03 64.70 -16.70
CA MET A 1 18.99 65.43 -17.99
C MET A 1 18.30 64.52 -18.99
N ARG A 2 17.06 64.85 -19.37
CA ARG A 2 16.61 65.24 -20.74
C ARG A 2 16.76 64.10 -21.77
N ARG A 3 15.80 63.76 -22.62
CA ARG A 3 14.41 64.19 -22.94
C ARG A 3 13.96 63.24 -24.06
N PHE A 4 12.66 62.91 -24.12
CA PHE A 4 11.96 62.46 -25.33
C PHE A 4 12.10 63.50 -26.49
N PRO A 5 11.86 63.11 -27.75
CA PRO A 5 10.52 63.38 -28.30
C PRO A 5 9.91 62.29 -29.21
N LEU A 6 8.58 62.33 -29.21
CA LEU A 6 7.59 61.78 -30.13
C LEU A 6 7.34 62.73 -31.33
N LEU A 7 6.49 62.25 -32.27
CA LEU A 7 5.68 62.93 -33.31
C LEU A 7 6.21 62.71 -34.75
N ALA A 8 5.40 62.46 -35.78
CA ALA A 8 3.95 62.27 -35.94
C ALA A 8 3.68 61.70 -37.34
N ALA A 9 2.45 61.21 -37.53
CA ALA A 9 1.89 60.58 -38.72
C ALA A 9 1.64 61.53 -39.91
N ALA A 10 1.49 60.96 -41.11
CA ALA A 10 0.57 61.42 -42.14
C ALA A 10 0.19 60.25 -43.08
N ALA A 11 -1.06 60.24 -43.52
CA ALA A 11 -1.70 59.16 -44.26
C ALA A 11 -2.22 59.65 -45.63
N VAL A 12 -2.54 58.65 -46.48
CA VAL A 12 -3.47 58.64 -47.64
C VAL A 12 -3.00 59.31 -48.95
N ALA A 13 -2.97 58.51 -50.03
CA ALA A 13 -3.87 58.67 -51.20
C ALA A 13 -3.42 57.88 -52.46
N THR A 14 -4.24 56.88 -52.81
CA THR A 14 -4.87 56.63 -54.12
C THR A 14 -4.05 56.29 -55.38
N ALA A 15 -4.53 55.20 -55.99
CA ALA A 15 -4.25 54.56 -57.27
C ALA A 15 -4.03 55.43 -58.51
N CYS A 16 -3.22 54.90 -59.44
CA CYS A 16 -3.40 55.04 -60.87
C CYS A 16 -3.05 53.71 -61.56
N ALA A 17 -4.02 53.17 -62.29
CA ALA A 17 -3.86 52.03 -63.17
C ALA A 17 -3.47 52.50 -64.58
N THR A 18 -2.56 51.78 -65.24
CA THR A 18 -2.54 51.70 -66.71
C THR A 18 -2.10 50.29 -67.14
N ALA A 19 -3.04 49.62 -67.80
CA ALA A 19 -2.87 48.52 -68.73
C ALA A 19 -2.04 48.99 -69.97
N LEU A 20 -1.47 48.20 -70.88
CA LEU A 20 -1.71 46.85 -71.39
C LEU A 20 -0.52 46.55 -72.35
N ALA A 21 -0.01 45.31 -72.43
CA ALA A 21 0.45 44.70 -73.70
C ALA A 21 0.81 43.23 -73.47
N ALA A 22 0.02 42.36 -74.10
CA ALA A 22 0.11 40.90 -74.05
C ALA A 22 0.81 40.35 -75.30
N ALA A 23 1.51 39.22 -75.13
CA ALA A 23 1.73 38.19 -76.15
C ALA A 23 2.09 36.85 -75.45
N PRO A 24 1.82 35.69 -76.08
CA PRO A 24 1.15 34.57 -75.42
C PRO A 24 2.11 33.46 -74.95
N ALA A 25 1.68 32.69 -73.95
CA ALA A 25 2.20 31.36 -73.67
C ALA A 25 1.05 30.41 -73.35
N LEU A 26 1.12 29.22 -73.97
CA LEU A 26 0.10 28.20 -74.07
C LEU A 26 -0.45 27.71 -72.72
N ALA A 27 -1.78 27.55 -72.66
CA ALA A 27 -2.48 26.96 -71.53
C ALA A 27 -2.34 25.43 -71.52
N ALA A 28 -1.93 24.90 -70.37
CA ALA A 28 -2.05 23.50 -69.99
C ALA A 28 -3.05 23.39 -68.81
N PRO A 29 -3.77 22.26 -68.67
CA PRO A 29 -5.05 22.20 -67.98
C PRO A 29 -4.94 22.29 -66.45
N SER A 30 -5.96 22.92 -65.84
CA SER A 30 -6.18 22.97 -64.40
C SER A 30 -6.32 21.56 -63.81
N PRO A 31 -5.61 21.22 -62.72
CA PRO A 31 -5.94 20.02 -61.97
C PRO A 31 -7.22 20.23 -61.15
N SER A 32 -8.16 19.30 -61.29
CA SER A 32 -9.26 19.09 -60.35
C SER A 32 -8.74 19.00 -58.91
N PRO A 33 -9.53 19.37 -57.89
CA PRO A 33 -9.10 19.25 -56.51
C PRO A 33 -8.86 17.78 -56.19
N ALA A 34 -7.59 17.41 -56.05
CA ALA A 34 -7.23 16.15 -55.43
C ALA A 34 -7.81 16.17 -54.02
N SER A 35 -8.65 15.18 -53.73
CA SER A 35 -9.06 14.83 -52.38
C SER A 35 -7.81 14.66 -51.53
N THR A 36 -7.50 15.68 -50.73
CA THR A 36 -6.60 15.55 -49.60
C THR A 36 -7.26 14.53 -48.68
N GLN A 37 -6.88 13.26 -48.83
CA GLN A 37 -6.90 12.34 -47.71
C GLN A 37 -5.91 12.91 -46.72
N THR A 38 -6.39 13.82 -45.88
CA THR A 38 -5.84 14.01 -44.55
C THR A 38 -5.80 12.60 -43.97
N ALA A 39 -4.59 12.06 -43.85
CA ALA A 39 -4.34 10.98 -42.92
C ALA A 39 -4.73 11.56 -41.56
N THR A 40 -5.99 11.35 -41.19
CA THR A 40 -6.40 11.38 -39.80
C THR A 40 -5.48 10.36 -39.15
N THR A 41 -4.49 10.87 -38.40
CA THR A 41 -3.94 10.10 -37.29
C THR A 41 -5.14 9.74 -36.45
N ARG A 42 -5.71 8.57 -36.74
CA ARG A 42 -6.73 7.93 -35.95
C ARG A 42 -6.06 7.80 -34.60
N ALA A 43 -6.42 8.70 -33.67
CA ALA A 43 -6.05 8.55 -32.29
C ALA A 43 -6.40 7.10 -31.95
N THR A 44 -5.39 6.30 -31.64
CA THR A 44 -5.61 5.00 -31.03
C THR A 44 -6.59 5.25 -29.89
N PRO A 45 -7.72 4.55 -29.80
CA PRO A 45 -8.58 4.68 -28.64
C PRO A 45 -7.66 4.54 -27.42
N ALA A 46 -7.67 5.51 -26.51
CA ALA A 46 -6.97 5.35 -25.25
C ALA A 46 -7.40 3.99 -24.71
N GLY A 47 -6.43 3.12 -24.46
CA GLY A 47 -6.71 1.81 -23.87
C GLY A 47 -7.47 2.00 -22.55
N PRO A 48 -8.04 0.93 -21.99
CA PRO A 48 -8.62 1.03 -20.65
C PRO A 48 -7.62 1.70 -19.70
N THR A 49 -8.06 2.70 -18.95
CA THR A 49 -7.30 3.30 -17.86
C THR A 49 -7.84 2.78 -16.53
N ARG A 50 -7.07 2.95 -15.47
CA ARG A 50 -7.51 2.73 -14.10
C ARG A 50 -7.04 3.88 -13.21
N PRO A 51 -7.76 4.15 -12.11
CA PRO A 51 -7.29 5.07 -11.10
C PRO A 51 -6.15 4.45 -10.30
N VAL A 52 -5.11 5.25 -10.05
CA VAL A 52 -4.06 4.98 -9.07
C VAL A 52 -3.93 6.17 -8.14
N GLU A 53 -3.40 5.91 -6.95
CA GLU A 53 -3.07 6.97 -6.02
C GLU A 53 -1.73 7.60 -6.36
N VAL A 54 -1.61 8.92 -6.15
CA VAL A 54 -0.38 9.68 -6.36
C VAL A 54 -0.13 10.59 -5.16
N PHE A 55 1.06 10.46 -4.61
CA PHE A 55 1.44 11.07 -3.34
C PHE A 55 2.23 12.34 -3.59
N ALA A 56 1.88 13.43 -2.93
CA ALA A 56 2.64 14.67 -2.94
C ALA A 56 3.67 14.67 -1.82
N GLU A 57 4.76 15.39 -2.03
CA GLU A 57 5.84 15.46 -1.04
C GLU A 57 5.39 16.11 0.27
N ASP A 58 4.36 16.95 0.29
CA ASP A 58 3.79 17.49 1.53
C ASP A 58 2.88 16.49 2.29
N GLY A 59 2.69 15.28 1.74
CA GLY A 59 1.86 14.21 2.28
C GLY A 59 0.43 14.19 1.77
N THR A 60 0.03 15.14 0.92
CA THR A 60 -1.29 15.16 0.25
C THR A 60 -1.41 13.99 -0.73
N ILE A 61 -2.57 13.34 -0.79
CA ILE A 61 -2.84 12.17 -1.64
C ILE A 61 -3.89 12.56 -2.68
N ALA A 62 -3.72 12.18 -3.94
CA ALA A 62 -4.69 12.41 -5.00
C ALA A 62 -4.82 11.17 -5.90
N ARG A 63 -5.77 11.16 -6.82
CA ARG A 63 -5.91 10.09 -7.83
C ARG A 63 -5.50 10.58 -9.22
N ALA A 64 -4.98 9.66 -10.02
CA ALA A 64 -4.60 9.87 -11.41
C ALA A 64 -5.00 8.66 -12.25
N GLU A 65 -5.19 8.84 -13.56
CA GLU A 65 -5.54 7.75 -14.47
C GLU A 65 -4.28 7.22 -15.18
N VAL A 66 -4.03 5.93 -15.07
CA VAL A 66 -2.91 5.27 -15.78
C VAL A 66 -3.44 4.17 -16.70
N PRO A 67 -2.74 3.84 -17.80
CA PRO A 67 -3.12 2.70 -18.64
C PRO A 67 -3.23 1.40 -17.82
N ALA A 68 -4.36 0.68 -17.99
CA ALA A 68 -4.67 -0.57 -17.28
C ALA A 68 -3.81 -1.76 -17.75
N SER A 69 -3.05 -1.59 -18.83
CA SER A 69 -2.05 -2.57 -19.26
C SER A 69 -0.87 -1.85 -19.89
N ALA A 70 0.32 -2.16 -19.38
CA ALA A 70 1.62 -1.65 -19.76
C ALA A 70 1.94 -0.22 -19.25
N GLY A 71 2.75 -0.14 -18.19
CA GLY A 71 3.93 0.75 -18.26
C GLY A 71 4.63 0.50 -19.62
N PRO A 72 5.25 1.51 -20.26
CA PRO A 72 5.75 1.39 -21.63
C PRO A 72 6.50 0.05 -21.81
N ARG A 73 5.94 -0.85 -22.65
CA ARG A 73 6.44 -2.23 -22.83
C ARG A 73 7.96 -2.19 -23.00
N ALA A 74 8.70 -2.58 -21.96
CA ALA A 74 10.14 -2.74 -22.10
C ALA A 74 10.37 -3.78 -23.20
N ARG A 75 11.27 -3.47 -24.14
CA ARG A 75 11.52 -4.38 -25.26
C ARG A 75 12.10 -5.66 -24.67
N SER A 76 11.49 -6.81 -25.01
CA SER A 76 11.91 -8.18 -24.68
C SER A 76 13.31 -8.26 -24.06
N LEU A 77 13.40 -8.16 -22.73
CA LEU A 77 14.59 -8.56 -22.02
C LEU A 77 14.51 -10.06 -21.85
N ALA A 78 15.56 -10.78 -22.28
CA ALA A 78 15.83 -12.11 -21.78
C ALA A 78 15.69 -12.06 -20.26
N THR A 79 14.91 -12.97 -19.68
CA THR A 79 14.59 -13.02 -18.24
C THR A 79 15.85 -12.69 -17.46
N ALA A 80 15.92 -11.51 -16.84
CA ALA A 80 17.06 -11.16 -16.01
C ALA A 80 17.17 -12.28 -14.96
N ALA A 81 18.37 -12.77 -14.68
CA ALA A 81 18.59 -13.84 -13.72
C ALA A 81 18.27 -13.31 -12.32
N ALA A 82 16.96 -13.25 -12.00
CA ALA A 82 16.44 -12.72 -10.77
C ALA A 82 16.78 -13.65 -9.62
N ARG A 83 17.07 -13.07 -8.46
CA ARG A 83 17.47 -13.82 -7.27
C ARG A 83 16.61 -13.40 -6.09
N LEU A 84 15.97 -14.38 -5.46
CA LEU A 84 15.26 -14.18 -4.21
C LEU A 84 16.27 -14.16 -3.05
N THR A 85 16.23 -13.09 -2.26
CA THR A 85 17.03 -12.94 -1.04
C THR A 85 16.09 -12.67 0.15
N PRO A 86 16.18 -13.46 1.25
CA PRO A 86 15.46 -13.14 2.47
C PRO A 86 16.03 -11.88 3.13
N VAL A 87 15.15 -10.96 3.53
CA VAL A 87 15.51 -9.77 4.33
C VAL A 87 15.22 -10.05 5.80
N GLU A 88 14.04 -10.58 6.09
CA GLU A 88 13.62 -11.02 7.42
C GLU A 88 12.59 -12.15 7.28
N VAL A 89 12.80 -13.29 7.93
CA VAL A 89 11.88 -14.43 7.83
C VAL A 89 11.55 -14.90 9.24
N ASN A 90 10.28 -14.74 9.61
CA ASN A 90 9.79 -15.00 10.96
C ASN A 90 8.91 -16.26 11.05
N GLY A 91 8.68 -16.97 9.95
CA GLY A 91 7.94 -18.23 9.93
C GLY A 91 7.58 -18.70 8.52
N PRO A 92 6.83 -19.81 8.39
CA PRO A 92 6.26 -20.23 7.10
C PRO A 92 5.30 -19.18 6.55
N SER A 93 5.33 -18.94 5.25
CA SER A 93 4.41 -18.02 4.54
C SER A 93 2.93 -18.34 4.74
N ALA A 94 2.58 -19.59 5.04
CA ALA A 94 1.19 -19.95 5.34
C ALA A 94 0.65 -19.31 6.63
N ASP A 95 1.53 -18.84 7.53
CA ASP A 95 1.19 -18.26 8.83
C ASP A 95 1.84 -16.88 9.03
N ARG A 96 2.28 -16.23 7.94
CA ARG A 96 3.00 -14.94 7.95
C ARG A 96 2.56 -14.09 6.77
N ILE A 97 2.65 -12.78 6.94
CA ILE A 97 2.42 -11.80 5.88
C ILE A 97 3.71 -11.67 5.07
N ASP A 98 3.70 -11.95 3.78
CA ASP A 98 4.84 -11.82 2.89
C ASP A 98 4.85 -10.47 2.15
N LEU A 99 5.75 -9.59 2.56
CA LEU A 99 6.08 -8.34 1.88
C LEU A 99 7.25 -8.56 0.91
N VAL A 100 7.00 -8.37 -0.39
CA VAL A 100 7.98 -8.66 -1.44
C VAL A 100 8.44 -7.38 -2.13
N PHE A 101 9.71 -7.03 -1.95
CA PHE A 101 10.36 -5.95 -2.67
C PHE A 101 10.84 -6.42 -4.04
N VAL A 102 10.51 -5.67 -5.09
CA VAL A 102 11.02 -5.86 -6.46
C VAL A 102 11.69 -4.57 -6.93
N GLY A 103 12.96 -4.65 -7.35
CA GLY A 103 13.75 -3.47 -7.71
C GLY A 103 13.80 -3.23 -9.22
N ASP A 104 13.79 -1.97 -9.65
CA ASP A 104 13.99 -1.58 -11.05
C ASP A 104 15.08 -0.52 -11.22
N GLY A 105 15.85 -0.63 -12.31
CA GLY A 105 16.92 0.33 -12.61
C GLY A 105 18.19 0.16 -11.75
N TYR A 106 18.36 -0.92 -10.98
CA TYR A 106 19.60 -1.25 -10.30
C TYR A 106 20.43 -2.20 -11.15
N THR A 107 21.61 -1.79 -11.59
CA THR A 107 22.57 -2.68 -12.26
C THR A 107 23.12 -3.72 -11.30
N GLU A 108 23.79 -4.77 -11.83
CA GLU A 108 24.44 -5.80 -11.01
C GLU A 108 25.38 -5.20 -9.94
N ALA A 109 26.09 -4.12 -10.27
CA ALA A 109 26.98 -3.42 -9.34
C ALA A 109 26.25 -2.59 -8.27
N GLU A 110 24.97 -2.27 -8.49
CA GLU A 110 24.13 -1.46 -7.60
C GLU A 110 23.19 -2.32 -6.73
N LEU A 111 23.23 -3.65 -6.84
CA LEU A 111 22.40 -4.52 -5.99
C LEU A 111 22.74 -4.41 -4.49
N GLY A 112 23.98 -4.00 -4.16
CA GLY A 112 24.33 -3.61 -2.78
C GLY A 112 23.58 -2.37 -2.32
N LEU A 113 23.44 -1.36 -3.17
CA LEU A 113 22.63 -0.17 -2.89
C LEU A 113 21.14 -0.53 -2.75
N TYR A 114 20.63 -1.38 -3.63
CA TYR A 114 19.25 -1.86 -3.54
C TYR A 114 18.99 -2.60 -2.22
N ALA A 115 19.92 -3.46 -1.79
CA ALA A 115 19.86 -4.13 -0.50
C ALA A 115 19.74 -3.16 0.68
N ASP A 116 20.59 -2.14 0.71
CA ASP A 116 20.60 -1.12 1.77
C ASP A 116 19.31 -0.31 1.78
N GLN A 117 18.80 0.05 0.60
CA GLN A 117 17.54 0.79 0.47
C GLN A 117 16.34 -0.06 0.90
N VAL A 118 16.26 -1.34 0.54
CA VAL A 118 15.23 -2.26 1.03
C VAL A 118 15.28 -2.36 2.56
N ALA A 119 16.47 -2.54 3.14
CA ALA A 119 16.62 -2.59 4.59
C ALA A 119 16.15 -1.29 5.27
N ALA A 120 16.47 -0.13 4.69
CA ALA A 120 16.03 1.17 5.20
C ALA A 120 14.50 1.35 5.12
N LYS A 121 13.87 0.91 4.02
CA LYS A 121 12.41 1.01 3.83
C LYS A 121 11.65 0.03 4.71
N TRP A 122 12.17 -1.17 4.89
CA TRP A 122 11.65 -2.11 5.88
C TRP A 122 11.77 -1.53 7.30
N ALA A 123 12.91 -0.95 7.65
CA ALA A 123 13.10 -0.33 8.96
C ALA A 123 12.15 0.87 9.20
N LEU A 124 11.86 1.67 8.18
CA LEU A 124 10.87 2.74 8.25
C LEU A 124 9.50 2.18 8.64
N LEU A 125 9.04 1.14 7.93
CA LEU A 125 7.75 0.49 8.19
C LEU A 125 7.73 -0.18 9.58
N ALA A 126 8.73 -1.01 9.88
CA ALA A 126 8.81 -1.79 11.12
C ALA A 126 9.08 -0.95 12.40
N ASN A 127 9.25 0.37 12.26
CA ASN A 127 9.32 1.30 13.39
C ASN A 127 8.01 2.05 13.67
N ARG A 128 6.97 1.85 12.85
CA ARG A 128 5.63 2.43 13.01
C ARG A 128 4.64 1.40 13.54
N GLU A 129 3.71 1.81 14.39
CA GLU A 129 2.65 0.92 14.85
C GLU A 129 1.52 0.80 13.80
N PRO A 130 0.88 -0.37 13.63
CA PRO A 130 1.09 -1.60 14.40
C PRO A 130 2.25 -2.48 13.90
N PHE A 131 2.86 -2.18 12.74
CA PHE A 131 3.92 -3.03 12.16
C PHE A 131 5.09 -3.28 13.11
N LYS A 132 5.42 -2.33 13.98
CA LYS A 132 6.47 -2.47 15.00
C LYS A 132 6.17 -3.55 16.02
N SER A 133 5.01 -3.52 16.65
CA SER A 133 4.61 -4.54 17.63
C SER A 133 4.37 -5.90 16.96
N TYR A 134 3.92 -5.89 15.70
CA TYR A 134 3.58 -7.11 14.96
C TYR A 134 4.64 -7.52 13.94
N ARG A 135 5.85 -6.98 14.01
CA ARG A 135 6.95 -7.23 13.06
C ARG A 135 7.22 -8.72 12.87
N GLY A 136 7.11 -9.49 13.95
CA GLY A 136 7.29 -10.95 13.95
C GLY A 136 6.24 -11.73 13.15
N LEU A 137 5.16 -11.09 12.69
CA LEU A 137 4.16 -11.68 11.82
C LEU A 137 4.47 -11.50 10.33
N PHE A 138 5.54 -10.77 9.99
CA PHE A 138 5.94 -10.51 8.62
C PHE A 138 7.13 -11.38 8.21
N ASN A 139 7.10 -11.83 6.97
CA ASN A 139 8.26 -12.20 6.19
C ASN A 139 8.53 -11.09 5.17
N VAL A 140 9.79 -10.76 4.95
CA VAL A 140 10.23 -9.74 4.02
C VAL A 140 11.23 -10.34 3.05
N TRP A 141 10.89 -10.25 1.78
CA TRP A 141 11.67 -10.79 0.67
C TRP A 141 12.13 -9.68 -0.24
N ARG A 142 13.33 -9.86 -0.82
CA ARG A 142 13.88 -8.99 -1.84
C ARG A 142 14.15 -9.80 -3.09
N VAL A 143 13.62 -9.35 -4.23
CA VAL A 143 13.94 -9.94 -5.53
C VAL A 143 14.93 -9.03 -6.23
N ASP A 144 16.18 -9.50 -6.33
CA ASP A 144 17.24 -8.82 -7.07
C ASP A 144 17.03 -9.03 -8.56
N ILE A 145 16.70 -7.97 -9.29
CA ILE A 145 16.48 -8.00 -10.75
C ILE A 145 17.56 -7.12 -11.39
N PRO A 146 18.68 -7.69 -11.86
CA PRO A 146 19.74 -6.89 -12.47
C PRO A 146 19.23 -6.15 -13.71
N SER A 147 19.27 -4.81 -13.67
CA SER A 147 18.93 -3.94 -14.79
C SER A 147 20.14 -3.76 -15.72
N PRO A 148 19.96 -3.70 -17.05
CA PRO A 148 21.05 -3.40 -17.98
C PRO A 148 21.51 -1.93 -17.89
N VAL A 149 20.68 -1.05 -17.30
CA VAL A 149 20.95 0.38 -17.17
C VAL A 149 20.60 0.86 -15.75
N SER A 150 21.40 1.80 -15.24
CA SER A 150 21.14 2.46 -13.96
C SER A 150 20.07 3.54 -14.11
N GLY A 151 19.14 3.61 -13.15
CA GLY A 151 18.02 4.55 -13.10
C GLY A 151 16.76 4.08 -13.85
N VAL A 152 15.69 4.86 -13.77
CA VAL A 152 14.37 4.59 -14.40
C VAL A 152 13.95 5.69 -15.38
N SER A 153 12.93 5.49 -16.23
CA SER A 153 12.52 6.52 -17.20
C SER A 153 11.96 7.78 -16.51
N GLY A 154 12.11 8.96 -17.13
CA GLY A 154 11.60 10.24 -16.62
C GLY A 154 12.44 10.93 -15.53
N ASP A 155 13.67 10.45 -15.29
CA ASP A 155 14.64 10.97 -14.31
C ASP A 155 16.06 11.00 -14.90
N PRO A 156 16.87 12.07 -14.83
CA PRO A 156 16.56 13.38 -14.25
C PRO A 156 15.49 14.16 -15.00
N ALA A 157 15.42 14.03 -16.32
CA ALA A 157 14.49 14.77 -17.17
C ALA A 157 13.36 13.88 -17.72
N ARG A 158 12.21 14.50 -18.01
CA ARG A 158 11.00 13.81 -18.46
C ARG A 158 11.18 13.00 -19.75
N ASP A 159 12.08 13.43 -20.62
CA ASP A 159 12.37 12.81 -21.92
C ASP A 159 13.39 11.66 -21.85
N VAL A 160 13.95 11.38 -20.67
CA VAL A 160 14.85 10.24 -20.47
C VAL A 160 14.07 8.94 -20.55
N VAL A 161 14.47 8.07 -21.47
CA VAL A 161 13.93 6.72 -21.63
C VAL A 161 15.01 5.70 -21.26
N ARG A 162 14.66 4.76 -20.39
CA ARG A 162 15.50 3.64 -19.97
C ARG A 162 14.74 2.33 -20.17
N ASP A 163 15.44 1.34 -20.71
CA ASP A 163 14.91 -0.01 -20.91
C ASP A 163 15.26 -0.85 -19.69
N THR A 164 14.37 -0.83 -18.69
CA THR A 164 14.56 -1.49 -17.39
C THR A 164 13.63 -2.70 -17.25
N PRO A 165 13.97 -3.70 -16.42
CA PRO A 165 13.18 -4.92 -16.25
C PRO A 165 11.69 -4.70 -15.96
N LEU A 166 11.35 -3.78 -15.06
CA LEU A 166 9.96 -3.48 -14.68
C LEU A 166 9.40 -2.26 -15.43
N GLY A 167 10.19 -1.62 -16.30
CA GLY A 167 9.75 -0.48 -17.10
C GLY A 167 9.27 0.71 -16.27
N MET A 168 9.82 0.92 -15.07
CA MET A 168 9.38 2.00 -14.20
C MET A 168 9.61 3.37 -14.85
N THR A 169 8.63 4.27 -14.70
CA THR A 169 8.69 5.61 -15.29
C THR A 169 7.97 6.64 -14.45
N PHE A 170 8.61 7.79 -14.27
CA PHE A 170 7.93 9.00 -13.79
C PHE A 170 7.04 9.61 -14.88
N TRP A 171 6.27 10.63 -14.51
CA TRP A 171 5.45 11.44 -15.43
C TRP A 171 4.29 10.69 -16.10
N CYS A 172 3.81 9.60 -15.50
CA CYS A 172 2.54 9.05 -15.98
C CYS A 172 1.45 10.10 -15.81
N ASP A 173 0.53 10.15 -16.76
CA ASP A 173 -0.53 11.16 -16.82
C ASP A 173 -0.02 12.63 -16.76
N GLY A 174 1.27 12.85 -17.06
CA GLY A 174 1.90 14.17 -17.00
C GLY A 174 2.25 14.67 -15.59
N LEU A 175 2.04 13.87 -14.54
CA LEU A 175 2.35 14.22 -13.15
C LEU A 175 3.78 13.77 -12.79
N GLU A 176 4.67 14.70 -12.48
CA GLU A 176 6.11 14.41 -12.25
C GLU A 176 6.36 13.25 -11.28
N ARG A 177 5.70 13.29 -10.14
CA ARG A 177 5.89 12.34 -9.04
C ARG A 177 5.16 11.00 -9.23
N LEU A 178 4.33 10.88 -10.27
CA LEU A 178 3.61 9.64 -10.55
C LEU A 178 4.57 8.64 -11.20
N LEU A 179 4.95 7.63 -10.41
CA LEU A 179 5.89 6.59 -10.77
C LEU A 179 5.11 5.31 -11.13
N CYS A 180 5.04 4.95 -12.41
CA CYS A 180 4.37 3.72 -12.82
C CYS A 180 5.34 2.55 -12.95
N VAL A 181 4.77 1.35 -13.04
CA VAL A 181 5.46 0.07 -13.23
C VAL A 181 4.70 -0.83 -14.22
N ASP A 182 5.40 -1.76 -14.87
CA ASP A 182 4.80 -2.93 -15.54
C ASP A 182 4.41 -3.97 -14.46
N GLU A 183 3.13 -3.99 -14.10
CA GLU A 183 2.66 -4.77 -12.95
C GLU A 183 2.70 -6.27 -13.20
N ASP A 184 2.43 -6.72 -14.43
CA ASP A 184 2.48 -8.14 -14.77
C ASP A 184 3.90 -8.67 -14.53
N ARG A 185 4.91 -7.86 -14.85
CA ARG A 185 6.30 -8.19 -14.55
C ARG A 185 6.59 -8.11 -13.06
N ALA A 186 6.13 -7.07 -12.37
CA ALA A 186 6.31 -6.95 -10.92
C ALA A 186 5.74 -8.16 -10.18
N LYS A 187 4.51 -8.58 -10.52
CA LYS A 187 3.84 -9.78 -10.00
C LYS A 187 4.60 -11.06 -10.37
N ALA A 188 5.04 -11.19 -11.62
CA ALA A 188 5.81 -12.36 -12.05
C ALA A 188 7.15 -12.52 -11.31
N TYR A 189 7.85 -11.42 -11.02
CA TYR A 189 9.07 -11.46 -10.22
C TYR A 189 8.79 -11.67 -8.73
N ALA A 190 7.75 -11.03 -8.18
CA ALA A 190 7.35 -11.21 -6.79
C ALA A 190 6.97 -12.66 -6.47
N ALA A 191 6.36 -13.37 -7.43
CA ALA A 191 6.00 -14.79 -7.32
C ALA A 191 7.19 -15.76 -7.17
N LEU A 192 8.44 -15.27 -7.19
CA LEU A 192 9.60 -16.06 -6.78
C LEU A 192 9.64 -16.30 -5.26
N ALA A 193 8.99 -15.45 -4.47
CA ALA A 193 8.87 -15.61 -3.02
C ALA A 193 7.90 -16.75 -2.65
N PRO A 194 8.00 -17.34 -1.44
CA PRO A 194 7.13 -18.45 -1.03
C PRO A 194 5.66 -18.03 -0.82
N GLY A 195 5.40 -16.74 -0.62
CA GLY A 195 4.08 -16.10 -0.59
C GLY A 195 4.20 -14.63 -0.97
N VAL A 196 3.08 -13.98 -1.30
CA VAL A 196 2.99 -12.58 -1.69
C VAL A 196 1.66 -12.01 -1.22
N ASP A 197 1.69 -11.16 -0.19
CA ASP A 197 0.51 -10.41 0.28
C ASP A 197 0.60 -8.91 -0.06
N GLN A 198 1.82 -8.40 -0.31
CA GLN A 198 2.05 -7.04 -0.77
C GLN A 198 3.30 -6.96 -1.63
N ILE A 199 3.22 -6.27 -2.77
CA ILE A 199 4.37 -5.94 -3.60
C ILE A 199 4.84 -4.51 -3.32
N ALA A 200 6.14 -4.34 -3.09
CA ALA A 200 6.81 -3.05 -2.96
C ALA A 200 7.80 -2.86 -4.11
N ALA A 201 7.36 -2.22 -5.18
CA ALA A 201 8.16 -1.93 -6.37
C ALA A 201 9.01 -0.67 -6.18
N MET A 202 10.34 -0.83 -6.20
CA MET A 202 11.27 0.22 -5.84
C MET A 202 12.11 0.67 -7.03
N ALA A 203 12.04 1.95 -7.40
CA ALA A 203 12.87 2.53 -8.46
C ALA A 203 14.24 2.99 -7.93
N ASN A 204 15.31 2.73 -8.70
CA ASN A 204 16.62 3.34 -8.47
C ASN A 204 16.58 4.83 -8.85
N SER A 205 16.10 5.67 -7.93
CA SER A 205 16.07 7.13 -8.11
C SER A 205 16.06 7.83 -6.76
N ALA A 206 16.62 9.05 -6.72
CA ALA A 206 16.49 9.97 -5.60
C ALA A 206 15.31 10.96 -5.76
N LYS A 207 14.72 11.07 -6.96
CA LYS A 207 13.55 11.90 -7.23
C LYS A 207 12.38 11.40 -6.38
N TYR A 208 11.65 12.31 -5.73
CA TYR A 208 10.45 11.93 -5.00
C TYR A 208 9.35 11.46 -5.98
N GLY A 209 8.75 10.32 -5.68
CA GLY A 209 7.56 9.84 -6.36
C GLY A 209 7.22 8.41 -5.97
N GLY A 210 6.00 8.02 -6.35
CA GLY A 210 5.38 6.78 -5.96
C GLY A 210 3.89 6.79 -6.29
N ALA A 211 3.29 5.62 -6.19
CA ALA A 211 1.87 5.40 -6.49
C ALA A 211 1.34 4.15 -5.81
N GLY A 212 0.04 4.19 -5.55
CA GLY A 212 -0.76 3.12 -4.97
C GLY A 212 -1.59 2.42 -6.03
N TYR A 213 -1.40 1.11 -6.13
CA TYR A 213 -2.14 0.21 -7.00
C TYR A 213 -3.00 -0.68 -6.11
N THR A 214 -4.06 -0.07 -5.57
CA THR A 214 -4.89 -0.66 -4.51
C THR A 214 -5.47 -2.01 -4.91
N ASP A 215 -5.98 -2.14 -6.14
CA ASP A 215 -6.59 -3.38 -6.65
C ASP A 215 -5.55 -4.47 -6.95
N GLU A 216 -4.27 -4.13 -6.96
CA GLU A 216 -3.16 -5.00 -7.29
C GLU A 216 -2.23 -5.28 -6.11
N GLU A 217 -2.59 -4.82 -4.91
CA GLU A 217 -1.84 -5.00 -3.66
C GLU A 217 -0.37 -4.57 -3.83
N MET A 218 -0.17 -3.42 -4.48
CA MET A 218 1.14 -2.96 -4.89
C MET A 218 1.37 -1.47 -4.64
N ALA A 219 2.57 -1.17 -4.15
CA ALA A 219 3.08 0.19 -3.98
C ALA A 219 4.29 0.39 -4.88
N THR A 220 4.41 1.56 -5.51
CA THR A 220 5.65 2.01 -6.16
C THR A 220 6.25 3.18 -5.40
N PHE A 221 7.57 3.24 -5.32
CA PHE A 221 8.27 4.40 -4.75
C PHE A 221 9.75 4.43 -5.11
N SER A 222 10.36 5.61 -5.00
CA SER A 222 11.80 5.80 -5.19
C SER A 222 12.61 5.30 -4.00
N GLY A 223 13.57 4.41 -4.25
CA GLY A 223 14.43 3.81 -3.22
C GLY A 223 15.40 4.81 -2.57
N GLY A 224 15.95 5.71 -3.37
CA GLY A 224 16.92 6.73 -2.94
C GLY A 224 16.30 7.99 -2.33
N ASN A 225 14.97 8.05 -2.19
CA ASN A 225 14.28 9.17 -1.55
C ASN A 225 13.75 8.76 -0.18
N GLU A 226 14.14 9.47 0.89
CA GLU A 226 13.77 9.12 2.26
C GLU A 226 12.25 9.09 2.48
N ARG A 227 11.52 10.03 1.88
CA ARG A 227 10.09 10.24 2.10
C ARG A 227 9.19 9.39 1.20
N ALA A 228 9.67 8.97 0.03
CA ALA A 228 8.86 8.18 -0.91
C ALA A 228 8.41 6.83 -0.32
N GLY A 229 9.17 6.29 0.65
CA GLY A 229 8.79 5.06 1.36
C GLY A 229 7.54 5.16 2.23
N GLU A 230 7.08 6.38 2.56
CA GLU A 230 5.85 6.60 3.33
C GLU A 230 4.58 6.19 2.59
N VAL A 231 4.66 5.98 1.27
CA VAL A 231 3.57 5.40 0.46
C VAL A 231 3.23 3.99 0.94
N LEU A 232 4.24 3.17 1.21
CA LEU A 232 4.05 1.75 1.56
C LEU A 232 3.13 1.49 2.77
N PRO A 233 3.26 2.16 3.93
CA PRO A 233 2.35 1.93 5.05
C PRO A 233 0.90 2.38 4.74
N HIS A 234 0.69 3.34 3.84
CA HIS A 234 -0.65 3.73 3.39
C HIS A 234 -1.26 2.61 2.52
N GLU A 235 -0.53 2.12 1.52
CA GLU A 235 -0.99 1.02 0.65
C GLU A 235 -1.28 -0.27 1.42
N LEU A 236 -0.45 -0.58 2.42
CA LEU A 236 -0.70 -1.71 3.33
C LEU A 236 -2.01 -1.54 4.11
N GLY A 237 -2.46 -0.31 4.34
CA GLY A 237 -3.77 -0.01 4.89
C GLY A 237 -4.90 -0.52 3.99
N HIS A 238 -4.75 -0.39 2.68
CA HIS A 238 -5.71 -0.94 1.73
C HIS A 238 -5.59 -2.45 1.58
N SER A 239 -4.41 -2.95 1.20
CA SER A 239 -4.22 -4.36 0.80
C SER A 239 -4.43 -5.35 1.94
N LEU A 240 -3.96 -5.01 3.15
CA LEU A 240 -4.16 -5.87 4.31
C LEU A 240 -5.40 -5.48 5.09
N GLY A 241 -5.70 -4.19 5.18
CA GLY A 241 -6.70 -3.67 6.09
C GLY A 241 -8.08 -3.42 5.48
N ASP A 242 -8.27 -3.54 4.16
CA ASP A 242 -9.46 -3.07 3.45
C ASP A 242 -9.89 -1.67 3.92
N LEU A 243 -8.92 -0.80 4.25
CA LEU A 243 -9.21 0.55 4.70
C LEU A 243 -9.55 1.40 3.48
N ALA A 244 -10.54 2.27 3.62
CA ALA A 244 -10.85 3.28 2.63
C ALA A 244 -9.95 4.50 2.80
N ASP A 245 -9.86 5.29 1.76
CA ASP A 245 -9.30 6.64 1.83
C ASP A 245 -10.14 7.58 2.68
N GLU A 246 -9.46 8.34 3.54
CA GLU A 246 -10.06 9.34 4.42
C GLU A 246 -9.91 10.77 3.90
N TYR A 247 -9.33 10.94 2.70
CA TYR A 247 -9.30 12.23 2.03
C TYR A 247 -10.63 12.57 1.36
N ASP A 248 -10.98 13.85 1.39
CA ASP A 248 -12.30 14.41 1.11
C ASP A 248 -12.36 15.14 -0.24
N TYR A 249 -11.50 14.73 -1.18
CA TYR A 249 -11.34 15.36 -2.48
C TYR A 249 -10.83 14.33 -3.51
N TYR A 250 -11.32 14.40 -4.76
CA TYR A 250 -10.80 13.53 -5.84
C TYR A 250 -9.62 14.16 -6.59
N ALA A 251 -9.63 15.50 -6.75
CA ALA A 251 -8.60 16.22 -7.51
C ALA A 251 -8.51 17.73 -7.16
N TYR A 252 -9.54 18.32 -6.54
CA TYR A 252 -9.52 19.72 -6.10
C TYR A 252 -10.32 19.89 -4.81
N PRO A 253 -9.76 20.51 -3.75
CA PRO A 253 -10.50 20.82 -2.54
C PRO A 253 -11.60 21.85 -2.85
N GLY A 254 -12.82 21.64 -2.35
CA GLY A 254 -13.92 22.60 -2.45
C GLY A 254 -14.89 22.39 -3.61
N ASP A 255 -14.95 21.19 -4.20
CA ASP A 255 -15.88 20.89 -5.31
C ASP A 255 -17.35 20.79 -4.89
N GLY A 256 -17.64 20.76 -3.58
CA GLY A 256 -18.99 20.62 -3.03
C GLY A 256 -19.57 19.21 -3.16
N SER A 257 -18.74 18.21 -3.43
CA SER A 257 -19.17 16.81 -3.61
C SER A 257 -19.87 16.25 -2.37
N ARG A 258 -20.94 15.49 -2.61
CA ARG A 258 -21.71 14.82 -1.57
C ARG A 258 -22.01 13.39 -1.96
N TYR A 259 -21.76 12.46 -1.04
CA TYR A 259 -22.19 11.08 -1.17
C TYR A 259 -23.59 10.89 -0.55
N ASP A 260 -24.48 10.20 -1.27
CA ASP A 260 -25.84 9.85 -0.83
C ASP A 260 -26.15 8.36 -0.99
N GLY A 261 -25.12 7.55 -1.23
CA GLY A 261 -25.22 6.11 -1.45
C GLY A 261 -25.34 5.29 -0.15
N PRO A 262 -25.30 3.94 -0.28
CA PRO A 262 -25.39 3.03 0.86
C PRO A 262 -24.14 3.08 1.76
N GLU A 263 -24.24 2.43 2.91
CA GLU A 263 -23.13 2.24 3.84
C GLU A 263 -21.96 1.46 3.21
N PHE A 264 -20.74 1.83 3.60
CA PHE A 264 -19.49 1.22 3.12
C PHE A 264 -19.16 -0.09 3.85
N SER A 265 -18.43 -0.99 3.19
CA SER A 265 -17.83 -2.17 3.83
C SER A 265 -16.66 -1.79 4.74
N GLU A 266 -15.86 -0.84 4.30
CA GLU A 266 -14.61 -0.38 4.90
C GLU A 266 -14.89 0.25 6.25
N VAL A 267 -14.10 -0.16 7.25
CA VAL A 267 -14.45 0.14 8.65
C VAL A 267 -14.16 1.58 9.04
N ASN A 268 -13.28 2.28 8.32
CA ASN A 268 -12.82 3.63 8.65
C ASN A 268 -13.55 4.75 7.90
N VAL A 269 -14.60 4.44 7.13
CA VAL A 269 -15.52 5.44 6.56
C VAL A 269 -16.97 5.02 6.80
N SER A 270 -17.88 5.99 6.84
CA SER A 270 -19.28 5.73 7.15
C SER A 270 -20.23 6.82 6.67
N VAL A 271 -21.46 6.47 6.30
CA VAL A 271 -22.55 7.45 6.06
C VAL A 271 -23.28 7.87 7.34
N ARG A 272 -22.80 7.41 8.50
CA ARG A 272 -23.44 7.63 9.81
C ARG A 272 -22.66 8.65 10.61
N ASP A 273 -23.35 9.66 11.13
CA ASP A 273 -22.76 10.52 12.15
C ASP A 273 -22.55 9.78 13.49
N ALA A 274 -21.85 10.44 14.42
CA ALA A 274 -21.52 9.87 15.73
C ALA A 274 -22.75 9.53 16.60
N GLY A 275 -23.88 10.22 16.40
CA GLY A 275 -25.12 9.93 17.12
C GLY A 275 -25.74 8.63 16.64
N ARG A 276 -25.85 8.49 15.32
CA ARG A 276 -26.40 7.30 14.65
C ARG A 276 -25.53 6.06 14.88
N MET A 277 -24.20 6.19 14.83
CA MET A 277 -23.27 5.10 15.17
C MET A 277 -23.50 4.57 16.58
N ARG A 278 -23.65 5.45 17.58
CA ARG A 278 -23.92 5.04 18.97
C ARG A 278 -25.28 4.36 19.12
N ALA A 279 -26.32 4.93 18.52
CA ALA A 279 -27.67 4.40 18.63
C ALA A 279 -27.78 3.00 18.03
N GLU A 280 -27.12 2.76 16.89
CA GLU A 280 -27.18 1.49 16.16
C GLU A 280 -26.04 0.53 16.52
N ARG A 281 -25.09 0.94 17.37
CA ARG A 281 -23.85 0.20 17.70
C ARG A 281 -23.12 -0.28 16.44
N ALA A 282 -22.95 0.62 15.47
CA ALA A 282 -22.35 0.34 14.17
C ALA A 282 -20.97 0.98 14.02
N LYS A 283 -20.13 0.41 13.14
CA LYS A 283 -18.77 0.91 12.84
C LYS A 283 -17.94 1.08 14.12
N TRP A 284 -17.25 2.21 14.29
CA TRP A 284 -16.36 2.48 15.42
C TRP A 284 -17.06 3.12 16.64
N TRP A 285 -18.34 2.82 16.87
CA TRP A 285 -19.13 3.44 17.95
C TRP A 285 -18.46 3.35 19.34
N TYR A 286 -17.72 2.28 19.60
CA TYR A 286 -17.01 2.00 20.86
C TYR A 286 -15.66 2.73 20.98
N TRP A 287 -15.19 3.36 19.90
CA TRP A 287 -14.04 4.27 19.92
C TRP A 287 -14.43 5.74 20.14
N LEU A 288 -15.68 6.12 19.88
CA LEU A 288 -16.10 7.53 19.94
C LEU A 288 -15.79 8.20 21.29
N GLY A 289 -14.98 9.26 21.24
CA GLY A 289 -14.50 10.04 22.39
C GLY A 289 -13.16 9.57 22.96
N ALA A 290 -12.57 8.49 22.44
CA ALA A 290 -11.26 8.03 22.87
C ALA A 290 -10.13 8.84 22.20
N PRO A 291 -9.00 9.07 22.90
CA PRO A 291 -7.79 9.54 22.24
C PRO A 291 -7.31 8.51 21.22
N SER A 292 -6.69 9.00 20.15
CA SER A 292 -6.21 8.21 19.02
C SER A 292 -4.69 8.41 18.82
N PRO A 293 -3.95 7.38 18.34
CA PRO A 293 -2.50 7.45 18.19
C PRO A 293 -1.97 8.50 17.21
N ASP A 294 -2.81 8.95 16.28
CA ASP A 294 -2.56 10.07 15.36
C ASP A 294 -2.61 11.45 16.04
N GLY A 295 -2.86 11.49 17.35
CA GLY A 295 -2.86 12.70 18.19
C GLY A 295 -4.22 13.36 18.33
N ASP A 296 -5.25 12.81 17.68
CA ASP A 296 -6.60 13.35 17.65
C ASP A 296 -7.54 12.56 18.59
N VAL A 297 -8.82 12.95 18.65
CA VAL A 297 -9.87 12.22 19.39
C VAL A 297 -10.82 11.59 18.38
N VAL A 298 -11.17 10.32 18.59
CA VAL A 298 -12.09 9.62 17.69
C VAL A 298 -13.48 10.24 17.77
N GLY A 299 -14.01 10.65 16.64
CA GLY A 299 -15.34 11.22 16.43
C GLY A 299 -15.97 10.69 15.15
N ALA A 300 -16.78 11.51 14.51
CA ALA A 300 -17.26 11.28 13.15
C ALA A 300 -17.13 12.62 12.41
N TYR A 301 -16.02 12.80 11.72
CA TYR A 301 -15.65 14.05 11.05
C TYR A 301 -16.11 13.98 9.60
N GLU A 302 -16.96 14.92 9.18
CA GLU A 302 -17.49 14.93 7.82
C GLU A 302 -16.36 15.19 6.79
N GLY A 303 -16.46 14.50 5.66
CA GLY A 303 -15.46 14.44 4.60
C GLY A 303 -14.67 13.13 4.64
N GLY A 304 -14.55 12.46 3.50
CA GLY A 304 -13.84 11.19 3.35
C GLY A 304 -14.33 10.46 2.11
N TYR A 305 -13.64 9.38 1.73
CA TYR A 305 -13.96 8.62 0.53
C TYR A 305 -14.16 9.52 -0.70
N TYR A 306 -13.22 10.46 -0.89
CA TYR A 306 -13.18 11.41 -1.99
C TYR A 306 -14.29 12.47 -2.04
N THR A 307 -15.14 12.54 -1.00
CA THR A 307 -16.27 13.48 -0.95
C THR A 307 -16.20 14.42 0.23
N GLN A 308 -16.69 15.65 0.05
CA GLN A 308 -16.68 16.67 1.11
C GLN A 308 -17.79 16.45 2.15
N TYR A 309 -18.94 15.95 1.71
CA TYR A 309 -20.14 15.81 2.54
C TYR A 309 -20.76 14.41 2.44
N GLY A 310 -21.48 14.00 3.48
CA GLY A 310 -22.24 12.72 3.50
C GLY A 310 -21.42 11.47 3.86
N VAL A 311 -20.10 11.59 3.99
CA VAL A 311 -19.21 10.55 4.53
C VAL A 311 -18.49 11.09 5.75
N TYR A 312 -18.30 10.24 6.75
CA TYR A 312 -17.57 10.53 7.98
C TYR A 312 -16.34 9.64 8.11
N ARG A 313 -15.26 10.20 8.64
CA ARG A 313 -14.03 9.53 9.05
C ARG A 313 -13.79 9.62 10.56
N PRO A 314 -12.92 8.79 11.17
CA PRO A 314 -12.83 8.66 12.62
C PRO A 314 -12.09 9.83 13.28
N THR A 315 -11.10 10.42 12.62
CA THR A 315 -10.30 11.54 13.13
C THR A 315 -10.17 12.64 12.07
N PRO A 316 -9.82 13.89 12.43
CA PRO A 316 -9.64 14.96 11.45
C PRO A 316 -8.64 14.62 10.35
N ASN A 317 -7.61 13.83 10.66
CA ASN A 317 -6.60 13.38 9.72
C ASN A 317 -5.94 12.09 10.26
N SER A 318 -5.37 11.24 9.40
CA SER A 318 -4.71 9.98 9.74
C SER A 318 -3.79 9.59 8.58
N LEU A 319 -3.06 8.46 8.70
CA LEU A 319 -2.29 7.91 7.59
C LEU A 319 -3.14 7.65 6.32
N MET A 320 -4.43 7.30 6.47
CA MET A 320 -5.34 7.09 5.33
C MET A 320 -5.86 8.40 4.71
N LYS A 321 -5.44 9.56 5.24
CA LYS A 321 -5.75 10.89 4.66
C LYS A 321 -4.50 11.61 4.19
N SER A 322 -3.39 11.48 4.89
CA SER A 322 -2.12 12.15 4.55
C SER A 322 -0.92 11.36 5.07
N LEU A 323 0.15 11.30 4.28
CA LEU A 323 1.37 10.59 4.64
C LEU A 323 2.09 11.21 5.85
N GLY A 324 2.96 10.43 6.49
CA GLY A 324 3.76 10.88 7.64
C GLY A 324 2.98 10.95 8.97
N ARG A 325 1.77 10.39 9.02
CA ARG A 325 0.98 10.24 10.25
C ARG A 325 0.86 8.78 10.66
N GLU A 326 0.37 8.55 11.87
CA GLU A 326 -0.05 7.23 12.34
C GLU A 326 -1.44 6.88 11.77
N PHE A 327 -1.77 5.59 11.74
CA PHE A 327 -3.18 5.19 11.66
C PHE A 327 -3.96 5.75 12.85
N ASN A 328 -5.21 6.14 12.61
CA ASN A 328 -6.15 6.36 13.71
C ASN A 328 -6.47 5.02 14.40
N SER A 329 -7.09 5.06 15.59
CA SER A 329 -7.41 3.84 16.35
C SER A 329 -8.25 2.81 15.58
N VAL A 330 -9.15 3.27 14.71
CA VAL A 330 -10.04 2.40 13.93
C VAL A 330 -9.25 1.67 12.85
N GLY A 331 -8.42 2.39 12.10
CA GLY A 331 -7.51 1.81 11.12
C GLY A 331 -6.50 0.87 11.77
N ARG A 332 -5.90 1.26 12.90
CA ARG A 332 -4.95 0.42 13.62
C ARG A 332 -5.58 -0.88 14.13
N GLU A 333 -6.78 -0.81 14.72
CA GLU A 333 -7.51 -2.00 15.14
C GLU A 333 -7.69 -2.96 13.96
N LYS A 334 -8.19 -2.47 12.83
CA LYS A 334 -8.43 -3.30 11.64
C LYS A 334 -7.15 -3.87 11.04
N MET A 335 -6.04 -3.14 11.07
CA MET A 335 -4.74 -3.67 10.66
C MET A 335 -4.31 -4.85 11.54
N ILE A 336 -4.42 -4.72 12.86
CA ILE A 336 -4.09 -5.82 13.80
C ILE A 336 -5.03 -7.01 13.58
N GLN A 337 -6.33 -6.75 13.38
CA GLN A 337 -7.30 -7.79 13.04
C GLN A 337 -6.82 -8.56 11.82
N SER A 338 -6.50 -7.86 10.74
CA SER A 338 -6.11 -8.48 9.48
C SER A 338 -4.77 -9.24 9.57
N PHE A 339 -3.85 -8.81 10.43
CA PHE A 339 -2.64 -9.61 10.72
C PHE A 339 -2.99 -10.98 11.33
N TYR A 340 -3.97 -11.03 12.24
CA TYR A 340 -4.45 -12.29 12.84
C TYR A 340 -5.43 -13.07 11.96
N ALA A 341 -5.86 -12.53 10.83
CA ALA A 341 -6.58 -13.30 9.81
C ALA A 341 -5.61 -14.22 9.02
N ILE A 342 -4.33 -13.83 8.96
CA ILE A 342 -3.26 -14.57 8.26
C ILE A 342 -2.42 -15.37 9.27
N ALA A 343 -1.97 -14.73 10.35
CA ALA A 343 -1.11 -15.33 11.36
C ALA A 343 -1.87 -15.79 12.61
N ARG A 344 -1.21 -16.59 13.46
CA ARG A 344 -1.80 -17.12 14.71
C ARG A 344 -0.94 -16.79 15.94
N PRO A 345 -1.53 -16.66 17.13
CA PRO A 345 -0.76 -16.45 18.37
C PRO A 345 0.24 -17.57 18.71
N ILE A 346 -0.02 -18.81 18.30
CA ILE A 346 0.83 -19.98 18.58
C ILE A 346 1.38 -20.53 17.26
N ASP A 347 2.71 -20.47 17.10
CA ASP A 347 3.42 -21.01 15.93
C ASP A 347 3.52 -22.52 15.94
N SER A 348 3.72 -23.10 17.13
CA SER A 348 3.80 -24.55 17.29
C SER A 348 3.55 -24.96 18.72
N HIS A 349 3.20 -26.22 18.93
CA HIS A 349 2.99 -26.76 20.27
C HIS A 349 3.33 -28.24 20.31
N THR A 350 3.52 -28.78 21.51
CA THR A 350 3.63 -30.24 21.70
C THR A 350 2.40 -30.92 21.07
N PRO A 351 2.53 -32.02 20.32
CA PRO A 351 1.39 -32.71 19.71
C PRO A 351 0.32 -33.08 20.74
N ASN A 352 -0.95 -32.89 20.38
CA ASN A 352 -2.08 -33.04 21.30
C ASN A 352 -3.18 -34.00 20.80
N GLU A 353 -2.94 -34.69 19.68
CA GLU A 353 -3.87 -35.63 19.05
C GLU A 353 -3.95 -36.96 19.80
N ARG A 354 -2.97 -37.26 20.66
CA ARG A 354 -2.91 -38.47 21.49
C ARG A 354 -2.61 -38.12 22.94
N PRO A 355 -3.09 -38.92 23.91
CA PRO A 355 -2.77 -38.71 25.30
C PRO A 355 -1.25 -38.76 25.58
N VAL A 356 -0.73 -37.72 26.23
CA VAL A 356 0.68 -37.57 26.60
C VAL A 356 1.03 -38.31 27.88
N ALA A 357 2.31 -38.63 28.07
CA ALA A 357 2.80 -39.30 29.27
C ALA A 357 2.84 -38.34 30.48
N ARG A 358 2.79 -38.91 31.68
CA ARG A 358 2.76 -38.15 32.95
C ARG A 358 4.05 -37.41 33.30
N ARG A 359 5.14 -37.74 32.61
CA ARG A 359 6.44 -37.08 32.76
C ARG A 359 6.81 -36.30 31.50
N SER A 360 5.82 -36.00 30.67
CA SER A 360 6.02 -35.14 29.51
C SER A 360 6.12 -33.69 29.95
N THR A 361 6.86 -32.93 29.16
CA THR A 361 6.82 -31.48 29.16
C THR A 361 5.90 -31.05 28.03
N LEU A 362 4.93 -30.18 28.34
CA LEU A 362 4.05 -29.56 27.36
C LEU A 362 4.57 -28.17 27.03
N SER A 363 4.66 -27.85 25.75
CA SER A 363 5.16 -26.56 25.28
C SER A 363 4.24 -25.92 24.23
N VAL A 364 4.28 -24.59 24.21
CA VAL A 364 3.78 -23.72 23.15
C VAL A 364 4.91 -22.78 22.73
N THR A 365 5.11 -22.62 21.43
CA THR A 365 5.95 -21.59 20.83
C THR A 365 5.04 -20.45 20.40
N LEU A 366 5.24 -19.26 20.95
CA LEU A 366 4.44 -18.09 20.63
C LEU A 366 4.96 -17.44 19.35
N ALA A 367 4.06 -16.84 18.57
CA ALA A 367 4.47 -15.91 17.54
C ALA A 367 5.29 -14.74 18.16
N PRO A 368 6.21 -14.09 17.42
CA PRO A 368 7.08 -13.06 17.97
C PRO A 368 6.35 -11.70 18.11
N VAL A 369 5.33 -11.68 18.95
CA VAL A 369 4.49 -10.52 19.27
C VAL A 369 4.64 -10.21 20.77
N PRO A 370 5.06 -8.99 21.15
CA PRO A 370 5.48 -8.67 22.51
C PRO A 370 4.32 -8.63 23.52
N THR A 371 3.09 -8.50 23.05
CA THR A 371 1.87 -8.42 23.87
C THR A 371 1.23 -9.78 24.13
N LEU A 372 1.78 -10.87 23.60
CA LEU A 372 1.27 -12.22 23.87
C LEU A 372 1.54 -12.67 25.31
N SER A 373 0.50 -13.19 25.95
CA SER A 373 0.54 -13.76 27.29
C SER A 373 0.10 -15.23 27.27
N VAL A 374 0.60 -16.03 28.22
CA VAL A 374 0.22 -17.46 28.36
C VAL A 374 -0.40 -17.72 29.72
N ARG A 375 -1.59 -18.32 29.71
CA ARG A 375 -2.25 -18.88 30.91
C ARG A 375 -2.42 -20.38 30.74
N TRP A 376 -2.34 -21.11 31.86
CA TRP A 376 -2.47 -22.55 31.86
C TRP A 376 -3.61 -23.00 32.78
N TYR A 377 -4.34 -24.01 32.36
CA TYR A 377 -5.49 -24.57 33.07
C TYR A 377 -5.30 -26.08 33.22
N ARG A 378 -5.71 -26.60 34.37
CA ARG A 378 -5.86 -28.04 34.65
C ARG A 378 -7.33 -28.33 34.92
N ASP A 379 -7.93 -29.21 34.13
CA ASP A 379 -9.35 -29.58 34.24
C ASP A 379 -10.27 -28.35 34.34
N GLY A 380 -10.02 -27.37 33.46
CA GLY A 380 -10.76 -26.10 33.39
C GLY A 380 -10.43 -25.06 34.48
N ARG A 381 -9.56 -25.38 35.45
CA ARG A 381 -9.15 -24.46 36.53
C ARG A 381 -7.76 -23.93 36.29
N GLU A 382 -7.61 -22.61 36.38
CA GLU A 382 -6.31 -21.98 36.13
C GLU A 382 -5.25 -22.43 37.14
N HIS A 383 -4.09 -22.86 36.61
CA HIS A 383 -2.90 -23.17 37.39
C HIS A 383 -1.95 -21.97 37.43
N ARG A 384 -2.23 -21.02 38.34
CA ARG A 384 -1.52 -19.74 38.47
C ARG A 384 0.02 -19.81 38.49
N PRO A 385 0.66 -20.81 39.14
CA PRO A 385 2.13 -20.93 39.12
C PRO A 385 2.76 -21.11 37.74
N TRP A 386 1.96 -21.45 36.72
CA TRP A 386 2.40 -21.64 35.34
C TRP A 386 2.15 -20.43 34.43
N ARG A 387 1.53 -19.35 34.94
CA ARG A 387 1.32 -18.12 34.16
C ARG A 387 2.63 -17.61 33.55
N GLY A 388 2.57 -17.20 32.29
CA GLY A 388 3.70 -16.69 31.51
C GLY A 388 4.72 -17.73 31.07
N ARG A 389 4.60 -19.00 31.48
CA ARG A 389 5.50 -20.07 31.02
C ARG A 389 5.08 -20.53 29.63
N THR A 390 6.05 -20.71 28.74
CA THR A 390 5.84 -21.35 27.43
C THR A 390 6.03 -22.88 27.47
N SER A 391 6.48 -23.40 28.61
CA SER A 391 6.70 -24.83 28.82
C SER A 391 6.40 -25.23 30.26
N VAL A 392 5.70 -26.34 30.46
CA VAL A 392 5.29 -26.85 31.79
C VAL A 392 5.44 -28.36 31.88
N ASP A 393 5.89 -28.84 33.04
CA ASP A 393 5.97 -30.28 33.32
C ASP A 393 4.67 -30.77 33.95
N VAL A 394 4.06 -31.80 33.38
CA VAL A 394 2.81 -32.39 33.91
C VAL A 394 3.06 -33.48 34.97
N ILE A 395 4.27 -33.49 35.54
CA ILE A 395 4.64 -34.37 36.64
C ILE A 395 3.71 -34.09 37.83
N GLY A 396 3.08 -35.15 38.36
CA GLY A 396 2.21 -35.06 39.53
C GLY A 396 0.71 -34.94 39.23
N MET A 397 0.27 -35.10 37.98
CA MET A 397 -1.17 -35.13 37.62
C MET A 397 -1.94 -36.38 38.09
N GLY A 398 -1.45 -37.15 39.06
CA GLY A 398 -2.25 -38.11 39.85
C GLY A 398 -3.07 -39.13 39.05
N ASN A 399 -4.31 -38.80 38.68
CA ASN A 399 -5.25 -39.63 37.90
C ASN A 399 -5.31 -39.28 36.40
N GLY A 400 -4.41 -38.43 35.90
CA GLY A 400 -4.48 -37.87 34.56
C GLY A 400 -5.39 -36.64 34.54
N GLY A 401 -5.79 -36.20 33.36
CA GLY A 401 -6.69 -35.06 33.20
C GLY A 401 -6.39 -34.25 31.94
N THR A 402 -6.94 -33.06 31.86
CA THR A 402 -6.70 -32.12 30.77
C THR A 402 -5.81 -30.98 31.22
N VAL A 403 -4.89 -30.59 30.35
CA VAL A 403 -4.09 -29.37 30.50
C VAL A 403 -4.36 -28.51 29.28
N THR A 404 -4.68 -27.23 29.49
CA THR A 404 -4.92 -26.28 28.41
C THR A 404 -3.98 -25.09 28.55
N ALA A 405 -3.25 -24.77 27.49
CA ALA A 405 -2.60 -23.47 27.34
C ALA A 405 -3.57 -22.54 26.60
N VAL A 406 -3.72 -21.32 27.11
CA VAL A 406 -4.46 -20.23 26.46
C VAL A 406 -3.47 -19.10 26.24
N VAL A 407 -3.24 -18.76 24.97
CA VAL A 407 -2.37 -17.67 24.54
C VAL A 407 -3.26 -16.53 24.07
N THR A 408 -3.04 -15.33 24.60
CA THR A 408 -3.86 -14.15 24.30
C THR A 408 -2.96 -12.96 23.98
N ASP A 409 -3.27 -12.23 22.92
CA ASP A 409 -2.74 -10.87 22.70
C ASP A 409 -3.47 -9.86 23.59
N GLU A 410 -2.73 -9.28 24.53
CA GLU A 410 -3.23 -8.32 25.51
C GLU A 410 -3.25 -6.87 24.99
N THR A 411 -3.01 -6.65 23.69
CA THR A 411 -3.05 -5.31 23.07
C THR A 411 -4.33 -4.56 23.42
N ALA A 412 -4.24 -3.27 23.74
CA ALA A 412 -5.40 -2.41 23.94
C ALA A 412 -5.92 -1.78 22.64
N ASP A 413 -5.19 -1.98 21.53
CA ASP A 413 -5.51 -1.42 20.21
C ASP A 413 -6.60 -2.21 19.49
N VAL A 414 -7.05 -3.35 20.04
CA VAL A 414 -8.24 -4.07 19.60
C VAL A 414 -9.25 -4.12 20.75
N ARG A 415 -10.42 -3.51 20.57
CA ARG A 415 -11.48 -3.39 21.58
C ARG A 415 -12.67 -4.30 21.32
N ASP A 416 -12.88 -4.79 20.10
CA ASP A 416 -13.98 -5.72 19.82
C ASP A 416 -13.81 -7.01 20.64
N PRO A 417 -14.69 -7.29 21.62
CA PRO A 417 -14.54 -8.45 22.50
C PRO A 417 -14.73 -9.78 21.76
N GLY A 418 -15.59 -9.83 20.74
CA GLY A 418 -15.80 -11.03 19.94
C GLY A 418 -14.55 -11.34 19.13
N TYR A 419 -13.96 -10.32 18.50
CA TYR A 419 -12.71 -10.48 17.76
C TYR A 419 -11.56 -10.93 18.67
N ARG A 420 -11.48 -10.35 19.89
CA ARG A 420 -10.45 -10.71 20.87
C ARG A 420 -10.52 -12.18 21.29
N GLU A 421 -11.74 -12.70 21.45
CA GLU A 421 -11.99 -14.09 21.83
C GLU A 421 -11.70 -15.04 20.66
N GLU A 422 -12.07 -14.66 19.44
CA GLU A 422 -11.95 -15.52 18.25
C GLU A 422 -10.54 -15.56 17.66
N PHE A 423 -9.87 -14.42 17.55
CA PHE A 423 -8.63 -14.30 16.75
C PHE A 423 -7.38 -13.91 17.57
N LEU A 424 -7.52 -13.09 18.61
CA LEU A 424 -6.39 -12.73 19.48
C LEU A 424 -6.15 -13.76 20.58
N THR A 425 -7.01 -14.78 20.70
CA THR A 425 -6.89 -15.85 21.69
C THR A 425 -6.85 -17.20 21.01
N GLN A 426 -5.84 -18.00 21.33
CA GLN A 426 -5.72 -19.37 20.86
C GLN A 426 -5.53 -20.32 22.04
N SER A 427 -6.22 -21.46 22.02
CA SER A 427 -6.07 -22.48 23.06
C SER A 427 -5.61 -23.81 22.48
N VAL A 428 -4.76 -24.51 23.24
CA VAL A 428 -4.30 -25.87 22.93
C VAL A 428 -4.54 -26.72 24.16
N THR A 429 -5.24 -27.85 23.99
CA THR A 429 -5.57 -28.76 25.09
C THR A 429 -4.92 -30.12 24.87
N TRP A 430 -4.24 -30.64 25.90
CA TRP A 430 -3.67 -31.98 25.96
C TRP A 430 -4.43 -32.85 26.96
N THR A 431 -4.56 -34.14 26.62
CA THR A 431 -4.98 -35.17 27.58
C THR A 431 -3.75 -35.84 28.19
N VAL A 432 -3.63 -35.85 29.51
CA VAL A 432 -2.55 -36.52 30.26
C VAL A 432 -3.05 -37.87 30.78
N ARG A 433 -2.29 -38.94 30.52
CA ARG A 433 -2.72 -40.31 30.88
C ARG A 433 -2.94 -40.52 32.38
N GLY A 434 -3.93 -41.36 32.71
CA GLY A 434 -4.22 -41.92 34.03
C GLY A 434 -3.20 -42.97 34.49
N ASN A 435 -3.24 -43.36 35.78
CA ASN A 435 -2.60 -44.60 36.24
C ASN A 435 -3.60 -45.70 35.91
N HIS A 436 -3.15 -46.74 35.20
CA HIS A 436 -3.84 -48.02 35.18
C HIS A 436 -3.13 -48.95 36.14
#